data_AF-A0A527GCM1-F1
#
_entry.id   AF-A0A527GCM1-F1
#
_cell.length_a   1.000
_cell.length_b   1.000
_cell.length_c   1.000
_cell.angle_alpha   90.00
_cell.angle_beta   90.00
_cell.angle_gamma   90.00
#
_symmetry.space_group_name_H-M   'P 1'
#
loop_
_entity.id
_entity.type
_entity.pdbx_description
1 polymer ?
#
loop_
_entity_poly.entity_id
_entity_poly.type
_entity_poly.pdbx_seq_one_letter_code
_entity_poly.pdbx_strand_id
1 'polypeptide(L)'
;ADHPVSKGLAAGTITDDTEQALLLGRILLESGDRFDHARWVNALLDWEREVKARGSYDLLGPSTKRAIDAINNGVPAEEAGRSGDTNGAAMRIAPVGIMMPLEPLETFVGKVAETCRATHNTSIAIASAAAVAAAVSRGVAGGGWRDASASAVAAARRGATLGHWVTGGDIAARIVWAQDIVRGKAIRDAIRLITDLVGTG
;
A
#
# COMPACT_ATOMS: atom_id res chain seq x y z
N ALA A 1 -12.52 -7.72 -23.55
CA ALA A 1 -12.97 -6.35 -23.22
C ALA A 1 -11.76 -5.62 -22.64
N ASP A 2 -11.52 -4.37 -23.04
CA ASP A 2 -10.41 -3.58 -22.49
C ASP A 2 -10.61 -3.34 -21.00
N HIS A 3 -9.52 -3.34 -20.24
CA HIS A 3 -9.56 -3.11 -18.79
C HIS A 3 -10.02 -1.66 -18.50
N PRO A 4 -10.99 -1.45 -17.59
CA PRO A 4 -11.63 -0.15 -17.40
C PRO A 4 -10.67 0.97 -16.98
N VAL A 5 -9.56 0.63 -16.31
CA VAL A 5 -8.57 1.60 -15.81
C VAL A 5 -7.50 1.98 -16.84
N SER A 6 -7.11 1.07 -17.74
CA SER A 6 -5.98 1.28 -18.66
C SER A 6 -6.40 1.54 -20.11
N LYS A 7 -7.71 1.63 -20.36
CA LYS A 7 -8.26 1.91 -21.69
C LYS A 7 -7.73 3.24 -22.22
N GLY A 8 -7.11 3.21 -23.39
CA GLY A 8 -6.58 4.41 -24.07
C GLY A 8 -5.17 4.82 -23.66
N LEU A 9 -4.53 4.12 -22.73
CA LEU A 9 -3.12 4.34 -22.41
C LEU A 9 -2.22 3.69 -23.47
N ALA A 10 -1.08 4.32 -23.75
CA ALA A 10 -0.07 3.75 -24.63
C ALA A 10 0.61 2.54 -23.96
N ALA A 11 1.12 1.61 -24.78
CA ALA A 11 1.86 0.48 -24.27
C ALA A 11 3.08 0.94 -23.45
N GLY A 12 3.24 0.39 -22.24
CA GLY A 12 4.31 0.75 -21.31
C GLY A 12 4.03 1.98 -20.44
N THR A 13 2.88 2.65 -20.60
CA THR A 13 2.47 3.72 -19.69
C THR A 13 2.22 3.16 -18.28
N ILE A 14 2.82 3.81 -17.29
CA ILE A 14 2.61 3.49 -15.87
C ILE A 14 1.37 4.21 -15.32
N THR A 15 0.79 3.68 -14.24
CA THR A 15 -0.36 4.25 -13.53
C THR A 15 0.02 4.84 -12.17
N ASP A 16 -0.97 5.28 -11.41
CA ASP A 16 -0.83 5.89 -10.10
C ASP A 16 -0.07 5.00 -9.09
N ASP A 17 -0.19 3.68 -9.18
CA ASP A 17 0.58 2.73 -8.36
C ASP A 17 2.09 3.01 -8.46
N THR A 18 2.60 3.08 -9.70
CA THR A 18 4.04 3.24 -9.96
C THR A 18 4.47 4.69 -9.74
N GLU A 19 3.67 5.66 -10.19
CA GLU A 19 3.98 7.08 -10.00
C GLU A 19 4.08 7.42 -8.49
N GLN A 20 3.15 6.93 -7.66
CA GLN A 20 3.19 7.15 -6.21
C GLN A 20 4.30 6.33 -5.52
N ALA A 21 4.62 5.12 -6.00
CA ALA A 21 5.76 4.37 -5.47
C ALA A 21 7.09 5.11 -5.69
N LEU A 22 7.32 5.63 -6.89
CA LEU A 22 8.51 6.43 -7.21
C LEU A 22 8.56 7.73 -6.40
N LEU A 23 7.40 8.39 -6.23
CA LEU A 23 7.29 9.58 -5.41
C LEU A 23 7.64 9.29 -3.95
N LEU A 24 7.06 8.24 -3.36
CA LEU A 24 7.35 7.83 -2.00
C LEU A 24 8.84 7.51 -1.82
N GLY A 25 9.44 6.81 -2.77
CA GLY A 25 10.87 6.51 -2.76
C GLY A 25 11.74 7.77 -2.72
N ARG A 26 11.43 8.79 -3.53
CA ARG A 26 12.13 10.08 -3.49
C ARG A 26 12.00 10.76 -2.12
N ILE A 27 10.79 10.80 -1.56
CA ILE A 27 10.58 11.40 -0.24
C ILE A 27 11.35 10.66 0.85
N LEU A 28 11.41 9.33 0.79
CA LEU A 28 12.17 8.54 1.76
C LEU A 28 13.68 8.83 1.71
N LEU A 29 14.24 9.02 0.51
CA LEU A 29 15.66 9.36 0.34
C LEU A 29 15.99 10.79 0.79
N GLU A 30 15.04 11.70 0.64
CA GLU A 30 15.18 13.11 1.07
C GLU A 30 14.83 13.32 2.54
N SER A 31 14.11 12.36 3.14
CA SER A 31 13.79 12.35 4.57
C SER A 31 15.04 11.98 5.37
N GLY A 32 15.21 12.62 6.54
CA GLY A 32 16.15 12.16 7.56
C GLY A 32 15.57 10.97 8.33
N ASP A 33 15.88 10.88 9.63
CA ASP A 33 15.40 9.79 10.49
C ASP A 33 13.84 9.70 10.55
N ARG A 34 13.17 10.84 10.43
CA ARG A 34 11.70 10.95 10.40
C ARG A 34 11.20 11.21 8.98
N PHE A 35 10.05 10.66 8.66
CA PHE A 35 9.39 10.88 7.38
C PHE A 35 8.90 12.33 7.27
N ASP A 36 9.27 13.00 6.18
CA ASP A 36 8.83 14.36 5.92
C ASP A 36 7.39 14.38 5.40
N HIS A 37 6.44 14.43 6.33
CA HIS A 37 5.00 14.46 6.03
C HIS A 37 4.60 15.66 5.18
N ALA A 38 5.18 16.84 5.45
CA ALA A 38 4.85 18.05 4.71
C ALA A 38 5.29 17.93 3.24
N ARG A 39 6.52 17.45 3.01
CA ARG A 39 7.02 17.18 1.65
C ARG A 39 6.22 16.10 0.96
N TRP A 40 5.86 15.03 1.66
CA TRP A 40 5.02 13.96 1.11
C TRP A 40 3.66 14.48 0.62
N VAL A 41 3.00 15.31 1.44
CA VAL A 41 1.71 15.91 1.09
C VAL A 41 1.84 16.85 -0.10
N ASN A 42 2.83 17.76 -0.09
CA ASN A 42 3.04 18.67 -1.21
C ASN A 42 3.34 17.91 -2.50
N ALA A 43 4.14 16.85 -2.42
CA ALA A 43 4.44 15.99 -3.56
C ALA A 43 3.17 15.32 -4.12
N LEU A 44 2.26 14.84 -3.27
CA LEU A 44 0.97 14.30 -3.69
C LEU A 44 0.06 15.35 -4.33
N LEU A 45 0.03 16.56 -3.78
CA LEU A 45 -0.75 17.69 -4.32
C LEU A 45 -0.24 18.13 -5.69
N ASP A 46 1.09 18.21 -5.85
CA ASP A 46 1.73 18.58 -7.11
C ASP A 46 1.46 17.53 -8.18
N TRP A 47 1.65 16.26 -7.82
CA TRP A 47 1.32 15.12 -8.67
C TRP A 47 -0.17 15.10 -9.06
N GLU A 48 -1.10 15.41 -8.15
CA GLU A 48 -2.52 15.49 -8.47
C GLU A 48 -2.81 16.56 -9.54
N ARG A 49 -2.18 17.74 -9.42
CA ARG A 49 -2.35 18.82 -10.41
C ARG A 49 -1.82 18.41 -11.78
N GLU A 50 -0.70 17.68 -11.84
CA GLU A 50 -0.15 17.13 -13.09
C GLU A 50 -1.07 16.06 -13.71
N VAL A 51 -1.63 15.16 -12.91
CA VAL A 51 -2.59 14.15 -13.36
C VAL A 51 -3.85 14.81 -13.93
N LYS A 52 -4.40 15.84 -13.24
CA LYS A 52 -5.53 16.64 -13.73
C LYS A 52 -5.20 17.32 -15.07
N ALA A 53 -4.02 17.92 -15.19
CA ALA A 53 -3.58 18.59 -16.42
C ALA A 53 -3.44 17.62 -17.61
N ARG A 54 -3.11 16.35 -17.36
CA ARG A 54 -3.06 15.28 -18.37
C ARG A 54 -4.44 14.72 -18.75
N GLY A 55 -5.51 15.14 -18.09
CA GLY A 55 -6.87 14.62 -18.32
C GLY A 55 -7.10 13.22 -17.74
N SER A 56 -6.18 12.72 -16.91
CA SER A 56 -6.21 11.35 -16.38
C SER A 56 -6.70 11.29 -14.93
N TYR A 57 -7.58 12.21 -14.54
CA TYR A 57 -7.98 12.38 -13.13
C TYR A 57 -8.70 11.15 -12.54
N ASP A 58 -9.35 10.36 -13.39
CA ASP A 58 -10.02 9.11 -13.00
C ASP A 58 -9.04 8.01 -12.55
N LEU A 59 -7.74 8.19 -12.74
CA LEU A 59 -6.71 7.27 -12.22
C LEU A 59 -6.47 7.42 -10.71
N LEU A 60 -7.01 8.46 -10.05
CA LEU A 60 -6.81 8.65 -8.62
C LEU A 60 -7.81 7.83 -7.79
N GLY A 61 -7.30 6.90 -6.99
CA GLY A 61 -8.10 6.15 -6.03
C GLY A 61 -8.88 7.05 -5.04
N PRO A 62 -10.12 6.68 -4.66
CA PRO A 62 -11.05 7.54 -3.93
C PRO A 62 -10.56 7.95 -2.54
N SER A 63 -9.78 7.11 -1.85
CA SER A 63 -9.24 7.45 -0.53
C SER A 63 -8.13 8.49 -0.61
N THR A 64 -7.21 8.36 -1.57
CA THR A 64 -6.15 9.36 -1.78
C THR A 64 -6.76 10.70 -2.17
N LYS A 65 -7.77 10.70 -3.06
CA LYS A 65 -8.53 11.90 -3.41
C LYS A 65 -9.18 12.57 -2.20
N ARG A 66 -9.94 11.82 -1.39
CA ARG A 66 -10.56 12.35 -0.16
C ARG A 66 -9.55 12.96 0.79
N ALA A 67 -8.39 12.31 0.97
CA ALA A 67 -7.35 12.81 1.84
C ALA A 67 -6.73 14.11 1.32
N ILE A 68 -6.43 14.20 0.02
CA ILE A 68 -5.95 15.42 -0.63
C ILE A 68 -6.97 16.56 -0.50
N ASP A 69 -8.25 16.27 -0.77
CA ASP A 69 -9.33 17.25 -0.63
C ASP A 69 -9.46 17.75 0.83
N ALA A 70 -9.33 16.85 1.82
CA ALA A 70 -9.37 17.22 3.23
C ALA A 70 -8.20 18.15 3.61
N ILE A 71 -7.00 17.85 3.14
CA ILE A 71 -5.80 18.68 3.36
C ILE A 71 -5.97 20.06 2.73
N ASN A 72 -6.45 20.13 1.49
CA ASN A 72 -6.74 21.40 0.81
C ASN A 72 -7.79 22.24 1.56
N ASN A 73 -8.68 21.60 2.32
CA ASN A 73 -9.68 22.25 3.16
C ASN A 73 -9.20 22.54 4.60
N GLY A 74 -7.89 22.38 4.88
CA GLY A 74 -7.27 22.76 6.14
C GLY A 74 -7.24 21.67 7.22
N VAL A 75 -7.60 20.41 6.89
CA VAL A 75 -7.43 19.28 7.81
C VAL A 75 -5.94 18.98 7.95
N PRO A 76 -5.40 18.81 9.19
CA PRO A 76 -4.02 18.37 9.38
C PRO A 76 -3.74 17.09 8.61
N ALA A 77 -2.59 17.02 7.94
CA ALA A 77 -2.22 15.88 7.10
C ALA A 77 -2.26 14.55 7.87
N GLU A 78 -1.89 14.58 9.15
CA GLU A 78 -1.88 13.43 10.05
C GLU A 78 -3.29 12.85 10.30
N GLU A 79 -4.34 13.65 10.09
CA GLU A 79 -5.74 13.29 10.29
C GLU A 79 -6.47 12.93 8.99
N ALA A 80 -5.99 13.46 7.86
CA ALA A 80 -6.63 13.31 6.55
C ALA A 80 -6.79 11.84 6.11
N GLY A 81 -5.86 10.97 6.51
CA GLY A 81 -5.90 9.54 6.18
C GLY A 81 -6.84 8.69 7.03
N ARG A 82 -7.57 9.25 8.00
CA ARG A 82 -8.32 8.51 9.04
C ARG A 82 -9.33 7.49 8.51
N SER A 83 -9.85 7.68 7.30
CA SER A 83 -10.83 6.78 6.68
C SER A 83 -10.33 6.12 5.39
N GLY A 84 -9.02 6.13 5.13
CA GLY A 84 -8.45 5.51 3.93
C GLY A 84 -8.36 4.00 4.07
N ASP A 85 -9.29 3.30 3.43
CA ASP A 85 -9.53 1.85 3.54
C ASP A 85 -9.31 1.09 2.21
N THR A 86 -8.79 1.77 1.19
CA THR A 86 -8.42 1.19 -0.11
C THR A 86 -6.95 0.71 -0.14
N ASN A 87 -6.55 0.04 -1.22
CA ASN A 87 -5.19 -0.51 -1.40
C ASN A 87 -4.09 0.54 -1.66
N GLY A 88 -4.42 1.84 -1.72
CA GLY A 88 -3.50 2.90 -2.15
C GLY A 88 -2.22 3.03 -1.32
N ALA A 89 -2.26 2.63 -0.05
CA ALA A 89 -1.04 2.49 0.76
C ALA A 89 -0.19 1.28 0.34
N ALA A 90 -0.81 0.12 0.15
CA ALA A 90 -0.12 -1.13 -0.15
C ALA A 90 0.50 -1.13 -1.55
N MET A 91 -0.17 -0.55 -2.55
CA MET A 91 0.33 -0.52 -3.93
C MET A 91 1.64 0.26 -4.09
N ARG A 92 1.88 1.25 -3.22
CA ARG A 92 3.06 2.14 -3.30
C ARG A 92 4.16 1.85 -2.30
N ILE A 93 4.00 0.86 -1.41
CA ILE A 93 4.86 0.71 -0.22
C ILE A 93 6.22 0.05 -0.47
N ALA A 94 6.44 -0.52 -1.66
CA ALA A 94 7.67 -1.24 -2.01
C ALA A 94 8.98 -0.51 -1.63
N PRO A 95 9.11 0.83 -1.80
CA PRO A 95 10.32 1.56 -1.40
C PRO A 95 10.72 1.39 0.07
N VAL A 96 9.76 1.31 1.00
CA VAL A 96 10.07 1.07 2.42
C VAL A 96 10.68 -0.32 2.60
N GLY A 97 10.10 -1.33 1.94
CA GLY A 97 10.62 -2.70 1.96
C GLY A 97 12.02 -2.84 1.36
N ILE A 98 12.33 -2.05 0.31
CA ILE A 98 13.65 -2.04 -0.32
C ILE A 98 14.68 -1.35 0.58
N MET A 99 14.32 -0.22 1.20
CA MET A 99 15.25 0.63 1.92
C MET A 99 15.59 0.12 3.33
N MET A 100 14.68 -0.60 3.98
CA MET A 100 14.81 -0.95 5.39
C MET A 100 15.01 -2.45 5.64
N PRO A 101 15.88 -2.83 6.59
CA PRO A 101 15.91 -4.19 7.11
C PRO A 101 14.58 -4.48 7.84
N LEU A 102 14.11 -5.71 7.71
CA LEU A 102 12.86 -6.15 8.34
C LEU A 102 12.93 -6.19 9.87
N GLU A 103 14.12 -6.41 10.44
CA GLU A 103 14.32 -6.45 11.89
C GLU A 103 15.04 -5.19 12.41
N PRO A 104 14.60 -4.58 13.52
CA PRO A 104 13.45 -4.99 14.36
C PRO A 104 12.08 -4.72 13.71
N LEU A 105 11.18 -5.70 13.78
CA LEU A 105 9.85 -5.65 13.14
C LEU A 105 9.04 -4.40 13.55
N GLU A 106 9.11 -3.98 14.81
CA GLU A 106 8.41 -2.81 15.32
C GLU A 106 8.84 -1.52 14.62
N THR A 107 10.15 -1.35 14.40
CA THR A 107 10.71 -0.20 13.70
C THR A 107 10.30 -0.21 12.23
N PHE A 108 10.37 -1.38 11.60
CA PHE A 108 9.98 -1.56 10.19
C PHE A 108 8.49 -1.21 9.98
N VAL A 109 7.60 -1.79 10.77
CA VAL A 109 6.16 -1.53 10.68
C VAL A 109 5.82 -0.11 11.11
N GLY A 110 6.57 0.46 12.07
CA GLY A 110 6.46 1.87 12.45
C GLY A 110 6.71 2.81 11.27
N LYS A 111 7.77 2.58 10.48
CA LYS A 111 8.02 3.38 9.28
C LYS A 111 6.93 3.20 8.23
N VAL A 112 6.45 1.97 8.00
CA VAL A 112 5.31 1.74 7.10
C VAL A 112 4.11 2.57 7.52
N ALA A 113 3.72 2.52 8.80
CA ALA A 113 2.59 3.29 9.32
C ALA A 113 2.79 4.81 9.18
N GLU A 114 4.02 5.30 9.39
CA GLU A 114 4.38 6.70 9.17
C GLU A 114 4.06 7.14 7.72
N THR A 115 4.48 6.36 6.72
CA THR A 115 4.21 6.67 5.29
C THR A 115 2.74 6.56 4.87
N CYS A 116 1.93 5.80 5.63
CA CYS A 116 0.51 5.62 5.34
C CYS A 116 -0.34 6.78 5.86
N ARG A 117 0.12 7.48 6.92
CA ARG A 117 -0.68 8.38 7.75
C ARG A 117 -1.47 9.45 6.98
N ALA A 118 -0.87 10.05 5.96
CA ALA A 118 -1.49 11.17 5.25
C ALA A 118 -2.74 10.78 4.45
N THR A 119 -2.91 9.50 4.10
CA THR A 119 -3.95 9.07 3.15
C THR A 119 -4.71 7.81 3.56
N HIS A 120 -4.10 6.96 4.38
CA HIS A 120 -4.53 5.60 4.68
C HIS A 120 -4.11 5.24 6.12
N ASN A 121 -4.49 6.07 7.08
CA ASN A 121 -4.21 5.88 8.50
C ASN A 121 -5.23 4.93 9.15
N THR A 122 -5.48 3.78 8.52
CA THR A 122 -6.41 2.76 9.03
C THR A 122 -5.67 1.46 9.33
N SER A 123 -6.17 0.69 10.29
CA SER A 123 -5.56 -0.58 10.69
C SER A 123 -5.46 -1.57 9.53
N ILE A 124 -6.49 -1.63 8.67
CA ILE A 124 -6.50 -2.49 7.49
C ILE A 124 -5.48 -2.04 6.46
N ALA A 125 -5.42 -0.74 6.14
CA ALA A 125 -4.48 -0.25 5.14
C ALA A 125 -3.02 -0.36 5.60
N ILE A 126 -2.74 -0.09 6.88
CA ILE A 126 -1.40 -0.25 7.46
C ILE A 126 -1.02 -1.74 7.51
N ALA A 127 -1.93 -2.63 7.90
CA ALA A 127 -1.67 -4.07 7.90
C ALA A 127 -1.36 -4.59 6.48
N SER A 128 -2.12 -4.16 5.46
CA SER A 128 -1.87 -4.50 4.06
C SER A 128 -0.53 -3.97 3.56
N ALA A 129 -0.21 -2.71 3.83
CA ALA A 129 1.05 -2.10 3.44
C ALA A 129 2.24 -2.78 4.14
N ALA A 130 2.10 -3.11 5.43
CA ALA A 130 3.13 -3.80 6.19
C ALA A 130 3.40 -5.21 5.65
N ALA A 131 2.35 -5.92 5.25
CA ALA A 131 2.46 -7.24 4.63
C ALA A 131 3.31 -7.19 3.34
N VAL A 132 2.98 -6.26 2.44
CA VAL A 132 3.68 -6.10 1.16
C VAL A 132 5.13 -5.65 1.38
N ALA A 133 5.34 -4.64 2.23
CA ALA A 133 6.68 -4.13 2.53
C ALA A 133 7.58 -5.23 3.10
N ALA A 134 7.07 -6.04 4.04
CA ALA A 134 7.84 -7.12 4.66
C ALA A 134 8.17 -8.25 3.67
N ALA A 135 7.25 -8.58 2.76
CA ALA A 135 7.51 -9.53 1.69
C ALA A 135 8.64 -9.03 0.77
N VAL A 136 8.60 -7.74 0.39
CA VAL A 136 9.65 -7.09 -0.41
C VAL A 136 10.99 -7.10 0.32
N SER A 137 11.04 -6.64 1.57
CA SER A 137 12.27 -6.61 2.39
C SER A 137 12.89 -8.00 2.53
N ARG A 138 12.07 -9.02 2.80
CA ARG A 138 12.55 -10.40 2.89
C ARG A 138 13.11 -10.90 1.56
N GLY A 139 12.46 -10.59 0.45
CA GLY A 139 12.94 -10.95 -0.89
C GLY A 139 14.27 -10.27 -1.25
N VAL A 140 14.41 -8.98 -0.95
CA VAL A 140 15.67 -8.23 -1.14
C VAL A 140 16.80 -8.83 -0.30
N ALA A 141 16.49 -9.30 0.92
CA ALA A 141 17.44 -10.01 1.77
C ALA A 141 17.78 -11.45 1.32
N GLY A 142 17.28 -11.89 0.15
CA GLY A 142 17.56 -13.22 -0.41
C GLY A 142 16.65 -14.34 0.10
N GLY A 143 15.59 -14.01 0.86
CA GLY A 143 14.62 -14.98 1.36
C GLY A 143 13.71 -15.54 0.26
N GLY A 144 13.26 -16.79 0.42
CA GLY A 144 12.32 -17.40 -0.51
C GLY A 144 10.89 -16.90 -0.31
N TRP A 145 10.00 -17.26 -1.24
CA TRP A 145 8.59 -16.83 -1.18
C TRP A 145 7.86 -17.28 0.10
N ARG A 146 8.25 -18.42 0.69
CA ARG A 146 7.68 -18.91 1.97
C ARG A 146 8.07 -18.00 3.13
N ASP A 147 9.33 -17.60 3.21
CA ASP A 147 9.83 -16.69 4.24
C ASP A 147 9.22 -15.30 4.08
N ALA A 148 9.10 -14.83 2.83
CA ALA A 148 8.45 -13.57 2.50
C ALA A 148 6.98 -13.59 2.94
N SER A 149 6.28 -14.69 2.69
CA SER A 149 4.88 -14.83 3.10
C SER A 149 4.70 -14.92 4.62
N ALA A 150 5.60 -15.61 5.32
CA ALA A 150 5.59 -15.64 6.80
C ALA A 150 5.87 -14.25 7.39
N SER A 151 6.83 -13.53 6.80
CA SER A 151 7.17 -12.15 7.18
C SER A 151 5.99 -11.20 6.94
N ALA A 152 5.28 -11.37 5.82
CA ALA A 152 4.08 -10.60 5.50
C ALA A 152 2.98 -10.80 6.57
N VAL A 153 2.73 -12.04 7.00
CA VAL A 153 1.76 -12.34 8.05
C VAL A 153 2.16 -11.69 9.38
N ALA A 154 3.44 -11.80 9.77
CA ALA A 154 3.94 -11.19 11.01
C ALA A 154 3.79 -9.66 11.00
N ALA A 155 4.21 -9.02 9.90
CA ALA A 155 4.09 -7.58 9.72
C ALA A 155 2.64 -7.10 9.66
N ALA A 156 1.74 -7.85 9.00
CA ALA A 156 0.31 -7.55 8.96
C ALA A 156 -0.32 -7.56 10.36
N ARG A 157 -0.01 -8.58 11.18
CA ARG A 157 -0.49 -8.64 12.58
C ARG A 157 -0.05 -7.43 13.38
N ARG A 158 1.21 -7.02 13.23
CA ARG A 158 1.71 -5.83 13.92
C ARG A 158 1.06 -4.55 13.38
N GLY A 159 0.95 -4.42 12.07
CA GLY A 159 0.33 -3.26 11.40
C GLY A 159 -1.13 -3.06 11.79
N ALA A 160 -1.88 -4.15 12.00
CA ALA A 160 -3.28 -4.10 12.43
C ALA A 160 -3.49 -3.46 13.81
N THR A 161 -2.43 -3.34 14.63
CA THR A 161 -2.46 -2.65 15.93
C THR A 161 -2.25 -1.14 15.83
N LEU A 162 -2.06 -0.60 14.63
CA LEU A 162 -1.78 0.80 14.35
C LEU A 162 -2.91 1.44 13.54
N GLY A 163 -2.95 2.77 13.52
CA GLY A 163 -3.96 3.54 12.79
C GLY A 163 -5.36 3.43 13.39
N HIS A 164 -6.35 3.90 12.63
CA HIS A 164 -7.74 3.91 13.03
C HIS A 164 -8.46 2.63 12.62
N TRP A 165 -9.29 2.09 13.53
CA TRP A 165 -10.13 0.96 13.20
C TRP A 165 -11.17 1.32 12.14
N VAL A 166 -11.33 0.44 11.15
CA VAL A 166 -12.37 0.49 10.12
C VAL A 166 -12.92 -0.92 9.89
N THR A 167 -14.09 -1.01 9.28
CA THR A 167 -14.73 -2.29 8.98
C THR A 167 -13.98 -3.06 7.89
N GLY A 168 -13.66 -4.33 8.16
CA GLY A 168 -13.11 -5.26 7.18
C GLY A 168 -12.44 -6.46 7.84
N GLY A 169 -12.03 -7.43 7.02
CA GLY A 169 -11.39 -8.65 7.51
C GLY A 169 -9.93 -8.44 7.92
N ASP A 170 -9.48 -9.14 8.96
CA ASP A 170 -8.08 -9.13 9.40
C ASP A 170 -7.15 -9.60 8.27
N ILE A 171 -6.17 -8.78 7.91
CA ILE A 171 -5.30 -9.02 6.75
C ILE A 171 -4.42 -10.25 6.96
N ALA A 172 -3.87 -10.44 8.16
CA ALA A 172 -3.02 -11.58 8.45
C ALA A 172 -3.81 -12.90 8.37
N ALA A 173 -5.01 -12.92 8.94
CA ALA A 173 -5.92 -14.06 8.87
C ALA A 173 -6.34 -14.35 7.42
N ARG A 174 -6.62 -13.32 6.61
CA ARG A 174 -6.94 -13.50 5.18
C ARG A 174 -5.78 -14.09 4.38
N ILE A 175 -4.54 -13.67 4.65
CA ILE A 175 -3.35 -14.25 4.01
C ILE A 175 -3.22 -15.73 4.38
N VAL A 176 -3.32 -16.07 5.66
CA VAL A 176 -3.24 -17.46 6.15
C VAL A 176 -4.38 -18.30 5.56
N TRP A 177 -5.61 -17.78 5.58
CA TRP A 177 -6.77 -18.46 5.01
C TRP A 177 -6.60 -18.72 3.50
N ALA A 178 -6.12 -17.74 2.73
CA ALA A 178 -5.84 -17.90 1.31
C ALA A 178 -4.82 -19.01 1.03
N GLN A 179 -3.79 -19.15 1.87
CA GLN A 179 -2.82 -20.25 1.76
C GLN A 179 -3.44 -21.61 2.07
N ASP A 180 -4.31 -21.67 3.07
CA ASP A 180 -4.91 -22.92 3.51
C ASP A 180 -5.97 -23.45 2.53
N ILE A 181 -6.81 -22.58 1.94
CA ILE A 181 -7.82 -23.01 0.96
C ILE A 181 -7.21 -23.61 -0.31
N VAL A 182 -6.02 -23.14 -0.71
CA VAL A 182 -5.34 -23.63 -1.92
C VAL A 182 -4.38 -24.79 -1.66
N ARG A 183 -4.14 -25.14 -0.39
CA ARG A 183 -3.18 -26.18 0.00
C ARG A 183 -3.57 -27.54 -0.61
N GLY A 184 -2.63 -28.15 -1.34
CA GLY A 184 -2.84 -29.44 -1.99
C GLY A 184 -3.82 -29.41 -3.19
N LYS A 185 -4.24 -28.23 -3.64
CA LYS A 185 -5.07 -28.09 -4.85
C LYS A 185 -4.20 -28.03 -6.10
N ALA A 186 -4.76 -28.49 -7.23
CA ALA A 186 -4.15 -28.24 -8.53
C ALA A 186 -4.12 -26.74 -8.82
N ILE A 187 -3.11 -26.27 -9.57
CA ILE A 187 -2.88 -24.83 -9.85
C ILE A 187 -4.16 -24.14 -10.38
N ARG A 188 -4.86 -24.78 -11.31
CA ARG A 188 -6.11 -24.23 -11.90
C ARG A 188 -7.19 -24.00 -10.84
N ASP A 189 -7.36 -24.95 -9.92
CA ASP A 189 -8.33 -24.83 -8.84
C ASP A 189 -7.90 -23.81 -7.79
N ALA A 190 -6.61 -23.76 -7.47
CA ALA A 190 -6.04 -22.78 -6.56
C ALA A 190 -6.28 -21.34 -7.07
N ILE A 191 -5.99 -21.08 -8.35
CA ILE A 191 -6.24 -19.77 -8.99
C ILE A 191 -7.73 -19.42 -8.89
N ARG A 192 -8.62 -20.34 -9.26
CA ARG A 192 -10.07 -20.12 -9.17
C ARG A 192 -10.51 -19.79 -7.74
N LEU A 193 -10.06 -20.54 -6.74
CA LEU A 193 -10.40 -20.28 -5.33
C LEU A 193 -9.91 -18.90 -4.87
N ILE A 194 -8.72 -18.48 -5.27
CA ILE A 194 -8.20 -17.14 -4.97
C ILE A 194 -9.08 -16.07 -5.63
N THR A 195 -9.33 -16.17 -6.93
CA THR A 195 -10.13 -15.19 -7.67
C THR A 195 -11.55 -15.08 -7.12
N ASP A 196 -12.21 -16.22 -6.85
CA ASP A 196 -13.63 -16.25 -6.48
C ASP A 196 -13.86 -15.91 -5.00
N LEU A 197 -12.96 -16.33 -4.09
CA LEU A 197 -13.20 -16.25 -2.64
C LEU A 197 -12.34 -15.20 -1.92
N VAL A 198 -11.15 -14.89 -2.45
CA VAL A 198 -10.24 -13.90 -1.85
C VAL A 198 -10.36 -12.56 -2.58
N GLY A 199 -10.45 -12.62 -3.91
CA GLY A 199 -10.40 -11.47 -4.82
C GLY A 199 -8.97 -11.07 -5.17
N THR A 200 -8.78 -10.47 -6.34
CA THR A 200 -7.47 -10.03 -6.86
C THR A 200 -7.35 -8.53 -7.06
N GLY A 201 -8.34 -7.75 -6.57
CA GLY A 201 -8.54 -6.36 -6.98
C GLY A 201 -9.46 -6.28 -8.18
#